data_AF-A0A068N4I9-F1
#
_entry.id   AF-A0A068N4I9-F1
#
_cell.length_a   1.000
_cell.length_b   1.000
_cell.length_c   1.000
_cell.angle_alpha   90.00
_cell.angle_beta   90.00
_cell.angle_gamma   90.00
#
_symmetry.space_group_name_H-M   'P 1'
#
loop_
_entity.id
_entity.type
_entity.pdbx_description
1 polymer ?
#
loop_
_entity_poly.entity_id
_entity_poly.type
_entity_poly.pdbx_seq_one_letter_code
_entity_poly.pdbx_strand_id
1 'polypeptide(L)' 'MIELFLVLAKTPPAQCHPSYPDLCLPIGRDVDCSDIPDNKKPVRITGKDDHRLDRDKDGWGCELKDGDRQ' A
#
# COMPACT_ATOMS: atom_id res chain seq x y z
N MET A 1 29.17 -19.43 -25.16
CA MET A 1 28.76 -18.04 -24.89
C MET A 1 27.35 -18.12 -24.35
N ILE A 2 27.30 -18.30 -23.04
CA ILE A 2 26.14 -18.50 -22.16
C ILE A 2 25.62 -17.08 -21.85
N GLU A 3 24.33 -16.71 -21.84
CA GLU A 3 23.15 -17.32 -21.25
C GLU A 3 21.88 -16.77 -21.95
N LEU A 4 21.05 -17.70 -22.41
CA LEU A 4 19.60 -17.54 -22.51
C LEU A 4 19.06 -17.51 -21.08
N PHE A 5 18.87 -16.36 -20.43
CA PHE A 5 17.92 -16.27 -19.31
C PHE A 5 17.42 -14.84 -19.16
N LEU A 6 16.09 -14.75 -19.14
CA LEU A 6 15.24 -13.59 -18.98
C LEU A 6 15.89 -12.42 -18.23
N VAL A 7 15.68 -11.22 -18.77
CA VAL A 7 15.44 -10.03 -17.95
C VAL A 7 14.19 -10.33 -17.11
N LEU A 8 14.36 -11.11 -16.04
CA LEU A 8 13.42 -11.10 -14.93
C LEU A 8 13.63 -9.73 -14.33
N ALA A 9 12.76 -8.78 -14.66
CA ALA A 9 12.60 -7.61 -13.81
C ALA A 9 12.30 -8.16 -12.41
N LYS A 10 13.34 -8.34 -11.61
CA LYS A 10 13.22 -8.67 -10.20
C LYS A 10 12.66 -7.39 -9.63
N THR A 11 11.33 -7.29 -9.62
CA THR A 11 10.63 -6.32 -8.79
C THR A 11 11.33 -6.43 -7.44
N PRO A 12 12.04 -5.38 -6.99
CA PRO A 12 12.70 -5.45 -5.70
C PRO A 12 11.64 -5.93 -4.70
N PRO A 13 11.98 -6.86 -3.78
CA PRO A 13 11.02 -7.30 -2.79
C PRO A 13 10.42 -6.04 -2.19
N ALA A 14 9.12 -5.85 -2.38
CA ALA A 14 8.45 -4.63 -1.99
C ALA A 14 8.74 -4.44 -0.51
N GLN A 15 9.64 -3.51 -0.18
CA GLN A 15 9.95 -3.20 1.19
C GLN A 15 8.63 -2.66 1.76
N CYS A 16 8.13 -3.30 2.82
CA CYS A 16 6.88 -2.86 3.43
C CYS A 16 7.08 -1.47 4.00
N HIS A 17 6.20 -0.55 3.66
CA HIS A 17 6.30 0.81 4.15
C HIS A 17 5.98 0.84 5.66
N PRO A 18 6.88 1.37 6.50
CA PRO A 18 6.79 1.24 7.96
C PRO A 18 5.62 2.00 8.58
N SER A 19 4.99 2.91 7.84
CA SER A 19 3.82 3.66 8.32
C SER A 19 2.53 2.83 8.31
N TYR A 20 2.54 1.65 7.67
CA TYR A 20 1.40 0.73 7.57
C TYR A 20 1.77 -0.60 8.25
N PRO A 21 1.72 -0.69 9.59
CA PRO A 21 2.20 -1.87 10.32
C PRO A 21 1.33 -3.12 10.09
N ASP A 22 0.05 -2.95 9.78
CA ASP A 22 -0.91 -4.05 9.63
C ASP A 22 -0.95 -4.63 8.20
N LEU A 23 -0.36 -3.92 7.23
CA LEU A 23 -0.37 -4.28 5.81
C LEU A 23 0.98 -3.95 5.16
N CYS A 24 1.55 -4.92 4.46
CA CYS A 24 2.77 -4.67 3.69
C CYS A 24 2.45 -3.87 2.42
N LEU A 25 2.53 -2.55 2.50
CA LEU A 25 2.40 -1.68 1.34
C LEU A 25 3.76 -1.43 0.67
N PRO A 26 3.83 -1.50 -0.67
CA PRO A 26 5.07 -1.32 -1.43
C PRO A 26 5.55 0.13 -1.44
N ILE A 27 6.81 0.36 -1.07
CA ILE A 27 7.43 1.70 -1.18
C ILE A 27 7.56 2.12 -2.66
N GLY A 28 7.18 3.36 -2.97
CA GLY A 28 7.46 4.01 -4.26
C GLY A 28 6.44 3.75 -5.38
N ARG A 29 5.35 3.02 -5.09
CA ARG A 29 4.18 2.94 -5.97
C ARG A 29 2.95 3.37 -5.20
N ASP A 30 2.00 3.99 -5.88
CA ASP A 30 0.74 4.34 -5.24
C ASP A 30 -0.11 3.07 -5.05
N VAL A 31 -0.86 3.02 -3.96
CA VAL A 31 -1.82 1.95 -3.66
C VAL A 31 -3.10 2.62 -3.24
N ASP A 32 -4.18 2.31 -3.92
CA ASP A 32 -5.49 2.87 -3.62
C ASP A 32 -6.26 1.95 -2.66
N CYS A 33 -7.26 2.49 -1.97
CA CYS A 33 -8.17 1.69 -1.15
C CYS A 33 -8.87 0.57 -1.95
N SER A 34 -9.07 0.76 -3.26
CA SER A 34 -9.64 -0.24 -4.17
C SER A 34 -8.72 -1.46 -4.37
N ASP A 35 -7.41 -1.28 -4.22
CA ASP A 35 -6.43 -2.36 -4.33
C ASP A 35 -6.30 -3.17 -3.03
N ILE A 36 -6.82 -2.63 -1.92
CA ILE A 36 -6.76 -3.25 -0.61
C ILE A 36 -8.01 -4.11 -0.42
N PRO A 37 -7.85 -5.40 -0.08
CA PRO A 37 -8.98 -6.27 0.25
C PRO A 37 -9.82 -5.72 1.39
N ASP A 38 -11.15 -5.84 1.31
CA ASP A 38 -12.05 -5.29 2.34
C ASP A 38 -11.83 -5.92 3.72
N ASN A 39 -11.33 -7.17 3.79
CA ASN A 39 -10.97 -7.83 5.05
C ASN A 39 -9.68 -7.28 5.70
N LYS A 40 -8.97 -6.37 5.02
CA LYS A 40 -7.79 -5.65 5.52
C LYS A 40 -8.09 -4.19 5.85
N LYS A 41 -9.32 -3.73 5.63
CA LYS A 41 -9.77 -2.38 5.98
C LYS A 41 -10.46 -2.39 7.35
N PRO A 42 -10.36 -1.31 8.15
CA PRO A 42 -9.58 -0.08 7.88
C PRO A 42 -8.08 -0.30 8.09
N VAL A 43 -7.26 0.53 7.44
CA VAL A 43 -5.79 0.46 7.50
C VAL A 43 -5.28 1.43 8.55
N ARG A 44 -4.50 0.95 9.52
CA ARG A 44 -3.89 1.83 10.52
C ARG A 44 -2.65 2.52 9.96
N ILE A 45 -2.56 3.84 10.18
CA ILE A 45 -1.44 4.66 9.74
C ILE A 45 -0.77 5.28 10.97
N THR A 46 0.49 4.90 11.20
CA THR A 46 1.26 5.34 12.37
C THR A 46 2.34 6.36 12.03
N GLY A 47 2.48 6.71 10.75
CA GLY A 47 3.55 7.55 10.26
C GLY A 47 3.09 8.41 9.10
N LYS A 48 3.97 8.58 8.10
CA LYS A 48 3.67 9.38 6.92
C LYS A 48 2.76 8.59 5.99
N ASP A 49 1.62 9.18 5.64
CA ASP A 49 0.69 8.59 4.68
C ASP A 49 1.14 8.86 3.23
N ASP A 50 2.16 8.12 2.79
CA ASP A 50 2.72 8.25 1.44
C ASP A 50 1.76 7.79 0.34
N HIS A 51 0.86 6.84 0.65
CA HIS A 51 -0.19 6.34 -0.24
C HIS A 51 -1.51 7.12 -0.13
N ARG A 52 -1.57 8.16 0.71
CA ARG A 52 -2.74 9.06 0.82
C ARG A 52 -4.06 8.33 1.12
N LEU A 53 -3.99 7.24 1.89
CA LEU A 53 -5.14 6.41 2.25
C LEU A 53 -6.01 7.06 3.34
N ASP A 54 -5.45 7.98 4.12
CA ASP A 54 -6.05 8.70 5.25
C ASP A 54 -6.10 10.20 4.94
N ARG A 55 -7.22 10.59 4.32
CA ARG A 55 -7.40 11.94 3.77
C ARG A 55 -7.77 12.97 4.83
N ASP A 56 -8.50 12.55 5.85
CA ASP A 56 -8.94 13.36 6.98
C ASP A 56 -7.92 13.42 8.12
N LYS A 57 -6.92 12.52 8.11
CA LYS A 57 -5.72 12.48 8.96
C LYS A 57 -6.04 12.10 10.40
N ASP A 58 -6.96 11.17 10.58
CA ASP A 58 -7.33 10.67 11.91
C ASP A 58 -6.44 9.47 12.35
N GLY A 59 -5.59 8.97 11.45
CA GLY A 59 -4.72 7.81 11.65
C GLY A 59 -5.27 6.50 11.10
N TRP A 60 -6.42 6.51 10.42
CA TRP A 60 -7.07 5.35 9.82
C TRP A 60 -7.47 5.60 8.36
N GLY A 61 -6.84 4.87 7.45
CA GLY A 61 -7.15 4.94 6.03
C GLY A 61 -8.17 3.91 5.58
N CYS A 62 -8.79 4.18 4.43
CA CYS A 62 -9.75 3.28 3.76
C CYS A 62 -10.90 2.82 4.66
N GLU A 63 -11.38 3.69 5.53
CA GLU A 63 -12.52 3.35 6.36
C GLU A 63 -13.82 3.29 5.54
N LEU A 64 -14.74 2.40 5.94
CA LEU A 64 -16.03 2.25 5.27
C LEU A 64 -16.91 3.51 5.37
N LYS A 65 -16.61 4.41 6.30
CA LYS A 65 -17.36 5.66 6.52
C LYS A 65 -16.99 6.74 5.49
N ASP A 66 -15.79 6.63 4.93
CA ASP A 66 -15.32 7.41 3.78
C ASP A 66 -15.64 6.77 2.43
N GLY A 67 -16.32 5.61 2.46
CA GLY A 67 -16.63 4.72 1.34
C GLY A 67 -17.62 5.24 0.29
N ASP A 68 -17.87 6.55 0.23
CA ASP A 68 -18.76 7.16 -0.77
C ASP A 68 -18.07 8.13 -1.74
N ARG A 69 -16.72 8.28 -1.71
CA ARG A 69 -16.07 9.22 -2.64
C ARG A 69 -14.56 9.02 -2.91
N GLN A 70 -14.13 7.80 -3.21
CA GLN A 70 -12.81 7.54 -3.83
C GLN A 70 -12.95 6.52 -4.97
#